data_AF-A0A7H4N0S7-F1
#
_entry.id   AF-A0A7H4N0S7-F1
#
_cell.length_a   1.000
_cell.length_b   1.000
_cell.length_c   1.000
_cell.angle_alpha   90.00
_cell.angle_beta   90.00
_cell.angle_gamma   90.00
#
_symmetry.space_group_name_H-M   'P 1'
#
loop_
_entity.id
_entity.type
_entity.pdbx_description
1 polymer ?
#
loop_
_entity_poly.entity_id
_entity_poly.type
_entity_poly.pdbx_seq_one_letter_code
_entity_poly.pdbx_strand_id
1 'polypeptide(L)'
;MGVDPWHDWNAHYEILPGKEKVVSELKQLAEKADHIYLATDLDREGEAIAWHLREVIGGDEQRYSRVVFNEITKNAIRQAFEKPGELNIDRVNAQQARRFMDRVVGYMVSPLLWKKIARGLSAGRVQSVAVRLVVEREREIKAFVPEEYWEVDASTTTPGGDAFTAAGHA
;
A
#
# COMPACT_ATOMS: atom_id res chain seq x y z
N MET A 1 -0.79 -19.31 -8.43
CA MET A 1 -0.44 -17.87 -8.59
C MET A 1 -1.69 -17.03 -8.87
N GLY A 2 -2.69 -17.55 -9.59
CA GLY A 2 -3.96 -16.82 -9.83
C GLY A 2 -3.84 -15.68 -10.83
N VAL A 3 -2.71 -15.61 -11.53
CA VAL A 3 -2.42 -14.74 -12.67
C VAL A 3 -1.59 -15.56 -13.65
N ASP A 4 -1.80 -15.37 -14.94
CA ASP A 4 -1.08 -16.06 -16.02
C ASP A 4 -0.19 -15.08 -16.83
N PRO A 5 1.12 -14.99 -16.50
CA PRO A 5 2.04 -14.13 -17.25
C PRO A 5 2.26 -14.53 -18.71
N TRP A 6 1.86 -15.74 -19.12
CA TRP A 6 2.09 -16.27 -20.46
C TRP A 6 0.87 -16.14 -21.37
N HIS A 7 -0.31 -15.85 -20.81
CA HIS A 7 -1.56 -15.65 -21.55
C HIS A 7 -2.20 -14.32 -21.15
N ASP A 8 -1.59 -13.22 -21.60
CA ASP A 8 -2.09 -11.83 -21.45
C ASP A 8 -2.47 -11.43 -20.01
N TRP A 9 -1.73 -11.93 -19.02
CA TRP A 9 -1.96 -11.61 -17.60
C TRP A 9 -3.36 -11.98 -17.09
N ASN A 10 -4.03 -12.94 -17.74
CA ASN A 10 -5.35 -13.41 -17.35
C ASN A 10 -5.34 -13.77 -15.86
N ALA A 11 -6.25 -13.15 -15.11
CA ALA A 11 -6.34 -13.29 -13.67
C ALA A 11 -7.58 -14.09 -13.28
N HIS A 12 -7.41 -15.01 -12.34
CA HIS A 12 -8.51 -15.72 -11.71
C HIS A 12 -8.77 -15.09 -10.35
N TYR A 13 -9.87 -14.34 -10.26
CA TYR A 13 -10.34 -13.76 -9.00
C TYR A 13 -11.36 -14.68 -8.36
N GLU A 14 -11.19 -14.87 -7.05
CA GLU A 14 -12.09 -15.65 -6.22
C GLU A 14 -12.66 -14.74 -5.13
N ILE A 15 -13.92 -14.97 -4.77
CA ILE A 15 -14.52 -14.34 -3.61
C ILE A 15 -13.80 -14.87 -2.37
N LEU A 16 -13.42 -13.98 -1.46
CA LEU A 16 -12.78 -14.38 -0.21
C LEU A 16 -13.69 -15.30 0.59
N PRO A 17 -13.19 -16.44 1.12
CA PRO A 17 -13.96 -17.31 1.99
C PRO A 17 -14.61 -16.54 3.14
N GLY A 18 -15.92 -16.73 3.33
CA GLY A 18 -16.71 -16.04 4.34
C GLY A 18 -17.32 -14.70 3.90
N LYS A 19 -17.05 -14.24 2.68
CA LYS A 19 -17.65 -13.02 2.10
C LYS A 19 -18.81 -13.29 1.14
N GLU A 20 -19.14 -14.56 0.88
CA GLU A 20 -20.20 -14.99 -0.04
C GLU A 20 -21.59 -14.50 0.41
N LYS A 21 -21.83 -14.47 1.73
CA LYS A 21 -23.07 -13.93 2.29
C LYS A 21 -23.21 -12.43 2.01
N VAL A 22 -22.13 -11.67 2.19
CA VAL A 22 -22.10 -10.23 1.92
C VAL A 22 -22.34 -9.96 0.44
N VAL A 23 -21.70 -10.72 -0.44
CA VAL A 23 -21.92 -10.62 -1.89
C VAL A 23 -23.37 -10.91 -2.25
N SER A 24 -23.96 -11.96 -1.69
CA SER A 24 -25.35 -12.32 -1.93
C SER A 24 -26.32 -11.23 -1.47
N GLU A 25 -26.06 -10.63 -0.30
CA GLU A 25 -26.86 -9.52 0.24
C GLU A 25 -26.76 -8.27 -0.64
N LEU A 26 -25.54 -7.91 -1.09
CA LEU A 26 -25.35 -6.78 -1.99
C LEU A 26 -26.07 -6.97 -3.33
N LYS A 27 -26.09 -8.18 -3.88
CA LYS A 27 -26.87 -8.50 -5.10
C LYS A 27 -28.37 -8.30 -4.89
N GLN A 28 -28.92 -8.78 -3.79
CA GLN A 28 -30.34 -8.62 -3.46
C GLN A 28 -30.74 -7.16 -3.26
N LEU A 29 -29.85 -6.34 -2.69
CA LEU A 29 -30.07 -4.89 -2.56
C LEU A 29 -29.95 -4.19 -3.91
N ALA A 30 -28.99 -4.59 -4.73
CA ALA A 30 -28.78 -4.06 -6.08
C ALA A 30 -29.97 -4.32 -7.01
N GLU A 31 -30.69 -5.44 -6.86
CA GLU A 31 -31.91 -5.71 -7.62
C GLU A 31 -33.05 -4.73 -7.30
N LYS A 32 -33.07 -4.15 -6.10
CA LYS A 32 -34.13 -3.25 -5.62
C LYS A 32 -33.79 -1.77 -5.77
N ALA A 33 -32.53 -1.44 -6.00
CA ALA A 33 -32.06 -0.06 -6.10
C ALA A 33 -32.16 0.44 -7.54
N ASP A 34 -32.60 1.67 -7.77
CA ASP A 34 -32.55 2.26 -9.12
C ASP A 34 -31.10 2.50 -9.56
N HIS A 35 -30.25 2.94 -8.61
CA HIS A 35 -28.86 3.34 -8.85
C HIS A 35 -27.92 2.86 -7.73
N ILE A 36 -26.65 2.60 -8.06
CA ILE A 36 -25.64 2.08 -7.15
C ILE A 36 -24.45 3.04 -7.07
N TYR A 37 -24.15 3.52 -5.86
CA TYR A 37 -23.01 4.40 -5.60
C TYR A 37 -21.85 3.64 -4.96
N LEU A 38 -20.71 3.61 -5.65
CA LEU A 38 -19.46 3.04 -5.19
C LEU A 38 -18.66 4.12 -4.45
N ALA A 39 -18.76 4.11 -3.12
CA ALA A 39 -18.21 5.12 -2.22
C ALA A 39 -16.96 4.63 -1.46
N THR A 40 -16.02 3.98 -2.17
CA THR A 40 -14.73 3.53 -1.62
C THR A 40 -13.73 4.67 -1.49
N ASP A 41 -12.60 4.42 -0.81
CA ASP A 41 -11.54 5.42 -0.64
C ASP A 41 -11.03 5.98 -1.96
N LEU A 42 -10.54 7.22 -1.95
CA LEU A 42 -10.15 7.95 -3.16
C LEU A 42 -8.95 7.37 -3.91
N ASP A 43 -8.23 6.43 -3.31
CA ASP A 43 -6.97 5.89 -3.82
C ASP A 43 -7.18 4.77 -4.87
N ARG A 44 -6.09 4.20 -5.39
CA ARG A 44 -6.18 3.15 -6.41
C ARG A 44 -6.68 1.81 -5.86
N GLU A 45 -6.48 1.55 -4.56
CA GLU A 45 -6.99 0.34 -3.92
C GLU A 45 -8.51 0.43 -3.78
N GLY A 46 -9.02 1.58 -3.35
CA GLY A 46 -10.44 1.89 -3.36
C GLY A 46 -11.06 1.77 -4.75
N GLU A 47 -10.37 2.22 -5.80
CA GLU A 47 -10.85 2.06 -7.19
C GLU A 47 -10.93 0.59 -7.62
N ALA A 48 -9.92 -0.23 -7.29
CA ALA A 48 -9.95 -1.66 -7.58
C ALA A 48 -11.02 -2.41 -6.77
N ILE A 49 -11.29 -1.99 -5.53
CA ILE A 49 -12.39 -2.53 -4.71
C ILE A 49 -13.74 -2.17 -5.35
N ALA A 50 -13.92 -0.92 -5.78
CA ALA A 50 -15.13 -0.49 -6.48
C ALA A 50 -15.36 -1.30 -7.77
N TRP A 51 -14.30 -1.51 -8.55
CA TRP A 51 -14.35 -2.38 -9.73
C TRP A 51 -14.76 -3.81 -9.36
N HIS A 52 -14.11 -4.44 -8.38
CA HIS A 52 -14.47 -5.79 -7.94
C HIS A 52 -15.92 -5.89 -7.45
N LEU A 53 -16.44 -4.89 -6.74
CA LEU A 53 -17.85 -4.85 -6.34
C LEU A 53 -18.78 -4.82 -7.55
N ARG A 54 -18.48 -3.98 -8.55
CA ARG A 54 -19.24 -3.90 -9.80
C ARG A 54 -19.24 -5.23 -10.55
N GLU A 55 -18.08 -5.84 -10.75
CA GLU A 55 -17.95 -7.13 -11.45
C GLU A 55 -18.68 -8.27 -10.71
N VAL A 56 -18.61 -8.26 -9.37
CA VAL A 56 -19.25 -9.31 -8.57
C VAL A 56 -20.76 -9.14 -8.51
N ILE A 57 -21.27 -7.90 -8.37
CA ILE A 57 -22.71 -7.62 -8.34
C ILE A 57 -23.33 -7.82 -9.73
N GLY A 58 -22.68 -7.33 -10.79
CA GLY A 58 -23.10 -7.44 -12.19
C GLY A 58 -24.19 -6.44 -12.59
N GLY A 59 -24.78 -6.64 -13.76
CA GLY A 59 -25.77 -5.72 -14.34
C GLY A 59 -25.14 -4.65 -15.24
N ASP A 60 -25.95 -3.65 -15.62
CA ASP A 60 -25.52 -2.58 -16.53
C ASP A 60 -24.55 -1.62 -15.83
N GLU A 61 -23.43 -1.31 -16.48
CA GLU A 61 -22.43 -0.35 -16.00
C GLU A 61 -23.02 1.05 -15.76
N GLN A 62 -24.07 1.44 -16.51
CA GLN A 62 -24.74 2.73 -16.37
C GLN A 62 -25.46 2.91 -15.03
N ARG A 63 -25.75 1.81 -14.32
CA ARG A 63 -26.37 1.85 -12.98
C ARG A 63 -25.37 2.16 -11.87
N TYR A 64 -24.09 2.26 -12.20
CA TYR A 64 -23.02 2.49 -11.23
C TYR A 64 -22.48 3.90 -11.33
N SER A 65 -22.20 4.49 -10.18
CA SER A 65 -21.53 5.77 -10.06
C SER A 65 -20.44 5.72 -9.02
N ARG A 66 -19.32 6.39 -9.28
CA ARG A 66 -18.18 6.45 -8.40
C ARG A 66 -18.23 7.76 -7.60
N VAL A 67 -18.25 7.66 -6.27
CA VAL A 67 -18.27 8.83 -5.38
C VAL A 67 -16.96 8.92 -4.60
N VAL A 68 -16.15 9.94 -4.86
CA VAL A 68 -14.88 10.24 -4.14
C VAL A 68 -15.08 11.33 -3.09
N PHE A 69 -14.48 11.16 -1.92
CA PHE A 69 -14.34 12.22 -0.92
C PHE A 69 -13.01 12.06 -0.19
N ASN A 70 -12.44 13.18 0.23
CA ASN A 70 -11.18 13.26 0.99
C ASN A 70 -11.39 13.24 2.51
N GLU A 71 -12.61 13.57 2.96
CA GLU A 71 -13.00 13.58 4.37
C GLU A 71 -14.48 13.18 4.53
N ILE A 72 -14.82 12.70 5.73
CA ILE A 72 -16.18 12.26 6.07
C ILE A 72 -16.89 13.40 6.82
N THR A 73 -17.22 14.47 6.09
CA THR A 73 -18.01 15.60 6.60
C THR A 73 -19.33 15.73 5.84
N LYS A 74 -20.38 16.29 6.47
CA LYS A 74 -21.69 16.46 5.83
C LYS A 74 -21.61 17.18 4.48
N ASN A 75 -20.77 18.22 4.40
CA ASN A 75 -20.59 18.99 3.18
C ASN A 75 -19.84 18.20 2.11
N ALA A 76 -18.73 17.54 2.46
CA ALA A 76 -17.94 16.74 1.52
C ALA A 76 -18.77 15.60 0.92
N ILE A 77 -19.52 14.88 1.76
CA ILE A 77 -20.41 13.80 1.28
C ILE A 77 -21.50 14.36 0.37
N ARG A 78 -22.20 15.44 0.75
CA ARG A 78 -23.25 16.00 -0.11
C ARG A 78 -22.71 16.41 -1.48
N GLN A 79 -21.56 17.10 -1.51
CA GLN A 79 -20.92 17.52 -2.76
C GLN A 79 -20.49 16.32 -3.61
N ALA A 80 -19.96 15.26 -3.00
CA ALA A 80 -19.52 14.07 -3.71
C ALA A 80 -20.69 13.33 -4.39
N PHE A 81 -21.87 13.31 -3.76
CA PHE A 81 -23.09 12.72 -4.33
C PHE A 81 -23.84 13.65 -5.30
N GLU A 82 -23.64 14.98 -5.24
CA GLU A 82 -24.21 15.93 -6.21
C GLU A 82 -23.58 15.78 -7.61
N LYS A 83 -22.31 15.39 -7.69
CA LYS A 83 -21.57 15.17 -8.94
C LYS A 83 -20.78 13.86 -8.89
N PRO A 84 -21.45 12.70 -8.97
CA PRO A 84 -20.75 11.42 -9.05
C PRO A 84 -19.92 11.35 -10.33
N GLY A 85 -18.76 10.69 -10.24
CA GLY A 85 -17.94 10.34 -11.38
C GLY A 85 -18.21 8.92 -11.89
N GLU A 86 -17.37 8.49 -12.81
CA GLU A 86 -17.33 7.12 -13.31
C GLU A 86 -16.13 6.37 -12.75
N LEU A 87 -16.17 5.04 -12.83
CA LEU A 87 -15.07 4.18 -12.42
C LEU A 87 -13.87 4.39 -13.35
N ASN A 88 -12.70 4.69 -12.78
CA ASN A 88 -11.50 4.93 -13.56
C ASN A 88 -10.73 3.62 -13.81
N ILE A 89 -10.90 3.06 -15.01
CA ILE A 89 -10.27 1.79 -15.41
C ILE A 89 -8.74 1.86 -15.44
N ASP A 90 -8.14 2.99 -15.78
CA ASP A 90 -6.67 3.13 -15.75
C ASP A 90 -6.11 3.00 -14.33
N ARG A 91 -6.83 3.53 -13.34
CA ARG A 91 -6.45 3.40 -11.92
C ARG A 91 -6.63 1.97 -11.41
N VAL A 92 -7.67 1.28 -11.86
CA VAL A 92 -7.87 -0.15 -11.60
C VAL A 92 -6.69 -0.94 -12.20
N ASN A 93 -6.38 -0.72 -13.48
CA ASN A 93 -5.29 -1.39 -14.18
C ASN A 93 -3.93 -1.14 -13.50
N ALA A 94 -3.67 0.09 -13.05
CA ALA A 94 -2.46 0.41 -12.30
C ALA A 94 -2.37 -0.34 -10.97
N GLN A 95 -3.50 -0.55 -10.28
CA GLN A 95 -3.54 -1.36 -9.06
C GLN A 95 -3.33 -2.85 -9.37
N GLN A 96 -3.98 -3.39 -10.40
CA GLN A 96 -3.86 -4.79 -10.78
C GLN A 96 -2.44 -5.13 -11.27
N ALA A 97 -1.83 -4.25 -12.06
CA ALA A 97 -0.43 -4.39 -12.48
C ALA A 97 0.51 -4.49 -11.26
N ARG A 98 0.33 -3.62 -10.25
CA ARG A 98 1.09 -3.72 -8.99
C ARG A 98 0.87 -5.07 -8.31
N ARG A 99 -0.38 -5.51 -8.19
CA ARG A 99 -0.75 -6.80 -7.58
C ARG A 99 -0.12 -7.99 -8.33
N PHE A 100 -0.09 -7.95 -9.66
CA PHE A 100 0.48 -9.00 -10.49
C PHE A 100 1.99 -9.07 -10.35
N MET A 101 2.69 -7.92 -10.41
CA MET A 101 4.13 -7.87 -10.17
C MET A 101 4.51 -8.45 -8.81
N ASP A 102 3.77 -8.10 -7.75
CA ASP A 102 4.04 -8.59 -6.41
C ASP A 102 3.76 -10.12 -6.32
N ARG A 103 2.73 -10.63 -7.00
CA ARG A 103 2.47 -12.08 -7.10
C ARG A 103 3.54 -12.84 -7.86
N VAL A 104 4.03 -12.31 -8.98
CA VAL A 104 5.09 -12.95 -9.78
C VAL A 104 6.34 -13.12 -8.93
N VAL A 105 6.81 -12.04 -8.27
CA VAL A 105 8.00 -12.13 -7.42
C VAL A 105 7.78 -13.10 -6.26
N GLY A 106 6.64 -13.00 -5.56
CA GLY A 106 6.34 -13.86 -4.43
C GLY A 106 6.30 -15.34 -4.80
N TYR A 107 5.60 -15.71 -5.87
CA TYR A 107 5.41 -17.12 -6.25
C TYR A 107 6.57 -17.71 -7.06
N MET A 108 7.32 -16.91 -7.83
CA MET A 108 8.44 -17.42 -8.63
C MET A 108 9.77 -17.42 -7.88
N VAL A 109 10.02 -16.41 -7.03
CA VAL A 109 11.31 -16.29 -6.33
C VAL A 109 11.33 -17.07 -5.01
N SER A 110 10.21 -17.14 -4.27
CA SER A 110 10.20 -17.88 -2.98
C SER A 110 10.58 -19.37 -3.11
N PRO A 111 10.13 -20.13 -4.12
CA PRO A 111 10.58 -21.52 -4.31
C PRO A 111 12.09 -21.65 -4.51
N LEU A 112 12.73 -20.67 -5.15
CA LEU A 112 14.18 -20.64 -5.30
C LEU A 112 14.86 -20.42 -3.94
N LEU A 113 14.33 -19.51 -3.11
CA LEU A 113 14.83 -19.30 -1.75
C LEU A 113 14.71 -20.56 -0.88
N TRP A 114 13.61 -21.32 -1.03
CA TRP A 114 13.44 -22.58 -0.31
C TRP A 114 14.47 -23.64 -0.69
N LYS A 115 14.83 -23.69 -1.98
CA LYS A 115 15.84 -24.63 -2.49
C LYS A 115 17.26 -24.22 -2.10
N LYS A 116 17.54 -22.92 -1.98
CA LYS A 116 18.91 -22.39 -1.83
C LYS A 116 19.28 -21.96 -0.42
N ILE A 117 18.31 -21.59 0.41
CA ILE A 117 18.54 -20.98 1.71
C ILE A 117 17.79 -21.76 2.80
N ALA A 118 16.46 -21.59 2.88
CA ALA A 118 15.64 -22.26 3.88
C ALA A 118 14.16 -22.30 3.45
N ARG A 119 13.47 -23.40 3.80
CA ARG A 119 12.03 -23.52 3.60
C ARG A 119 11.28 -22.48 4.43
N GLY A 120 10.18 -21.96 3.88
CA GLY A 120 9.32 -20.98 4.56
C GLY A 120 9.72 -19.51 4.36
N LEU A 121 10.86 -19.23 3.70
CA LEU A 121 11.24 -17.86 3.34
C LEU A 121 10.34 -17.29 2.24
N SER A 122 10.02 -16.00 2.34
CA SER A 122 9.26 -15.28 1.30
C SER A 122 10.15 -14.28 0.59
N ALA A 123 9.98 -14.19 -0.74
CA ALA A 123 10.51 -13.11 -1.54
C ALA A 123 9.42 -12.05 -1.74
N GLY A 124 9.81 -10.77 -1.70
CA GLY A 124 8.90 -9.66 -1.94
C GLY A 124 9.61 -8.54 -2.69
N ARG A 125 9.02 -8.07 -3.79
CA ARG A 125 9.64 -7.09 -4.69
C ARG A 125 10.17 -5.86 -3.95
N VAL A 126 9.38 -5.32 -3.02
CA VAL A 126 9.75 -4.15 -2.20
C VAL A 126 10.41 -4.57 -0.89
N GLN A 127 9.92 -5.64 -0.26
CA GLN A 127 10.41 -6.12 1.04
C GLN A 127 11.90 -6.48 0.98
N SER A 128 12.35 -7.17 -0.07
CA SER A 128 13.76 -7.55 -0.23
C SER A 128 14.69 -6.35 -0.36
N VAL A 129 14.25 -5.25 -0.99
CA VAL A 129 15.01 -4.00 -1.09
C VAL A 129 15.05 -3.29 0.27
N ALA A 130 13.94 -3.25 1.00
CA ALA A 130 13.91 -2.68 2.35
C ALA A 130 14.86 -3.42 3.30
N VAL A 131 14.85 -4.76 3.28
CA VAL A 131 15.78 -5.58 4.07
C VAL A 131 17.23 -5.33 3.65
N ARG A 132 17.49 -5.14 2.36
CA ARG A 132 18.84 -4.81 1.86
C ARG A 132 19.39 -3.53 2.50
N LEU A 133 18.59 -2.47 2.61
CA LEU A 133 19.03 -1.21 3.23
C LEU A 133 19.47 -1.42 4.69
N VAL A 134 18.72 -2.22 5.44
CA VAL A 134 19.07 -2.57 6.84
C VAL A 134 20.36 -3.38 6.89
N VAL A 135 20.51 -4.37 6.00
CA VAL A 135 21.72 -5.21 5.93
C VAL A 135 22.95 -4.39 5.53
N GLU A 136 22.81 -3.43 4.62
CA GLU A 136 23.91 -2.53 4.23
C GLU A 136 24.35 -1.67 5.41
N ARG A 137 23.41 -1.03 6.12
CA ARG A 137 23.74 -0.28 7.35
C ARG A 137 24.41 -1.14 8.42
N GLU A 138 23.91 -2.35 8.63
CA GLU A 138 24.50 -3.27 9.61
C GLU A 138 25.95 -3.67 9.24
N ARG A 139 26.24 -3.79 7.94
CA ARG A 139 27.60 -4.05 7.45
C ARG A 139 28.51 -2.84 7.66
N GLU A 140 28.02 -1.62 7.44
CA GLU A 140 28.74 -0.38 7.74
C GLU A 140 29.13 -0.31 9.22
N ILE A 141 28.17 -0.58 10.12
CA ILE A 141 28.41 -0.58 11.58
C ILE A 141 29.44 -1.64 11.96
N LYS A 142 29.35 -2.86 11.40
CA LYS A 142 30.32 -3.94 11.69
C LYS A 142 31.72 -3.66 11.18
N ALA A 143 31.85 -2.90 10.10
CA ALA A 143 33.14 -2.52 9.52
C ALA A 143 33.72 -1.24 10.13
N PHE A 144 32.94 -0.53 10.95
CA PHE A 144 33.37 0.70 11.60
C PHE A 144 34.48 0.43 12.62
N VAL A 145 35.62 1.09 12.44
CA VAL A 145 36.73 1.10 13.40
C VAL A 145 36.67 2.47 14.11
N PRO A 146 36.25 2.55 15.39
CA PRO A 146 36.19 3.81 16.10
C PRO A 146 37.57 4.44 16.24
N GLU A 147 37.64 5.75 16.01
CA GLU A 147 38.84 6.55 16.28
C GLU A 147 38.61 7.33 17.57
N GLU A 148 39.61 7.29 18.46
CA GLU A 148 39.58 8.03 19.72
C GLU A 148 39.82 9.52 19.43
N TYR A 149 38.99 10.38 20.02
CA TYR A 149 39.13 11.82 20.02
C TYR A 149 38.68 12.38 21.37
N TRP A 150 39.14 13.58 21.69
CA TRP A 150 38.82 14.23 22.96
C TRP A 150 38.07 15.55 22.72
N GLU A 151 37.01 15.77 23.49
CA GLU A 151 36.32 17.06 23.55
C GLU A 151 36.56 17.68 24.92
N VAL A 152 36.88 18.97 24.93
CA VAL A 152 37.09 19.74 26.15
C VAL A 152 36.06 20.86 26.21
N ASP A 153 35.13 20.72 27.14
CA ASP A 153 34.12 21.72 27.45
C ASP A 153 34.48 22.50 28.72
N ALA A 154 34.37 23.82 28.66
CA ALA A 154 34.59 24.73 29.78
C ALA A 154 33.36 25.64 29.98
N SER A 155 32.61 25.39 31.04
CA SER A 155 31.55 26.28 31.52
C SER A 155 32.14 27.33 32.44
N THR A 156 32.00 28.59 32.05
CA THR A 156 32.54 29.75 32.75
C THR A 156 31.43 30.79 32.99
N THR A 157 31.70 31.78 33.81
CA THR A 157 30.83 32.94 34.00
C THR A 157 31.57 34.20 33.60
N THR A 158 30.88 35.07 32.86
CA THR A 158 31.40 36.42 32.55
C THR A 158 31.49 37.23 33.85
N PRO A 159 32.26 38.34 33.86
CA PRO A 159 32.29 39.25 35.00
C PRO A 159 30.90 39.81 35.39
N GLY A 160 29.93 39.81 34.47
CA GLY A 160 28.55 40.23 34.71
C GLY A 160 27.65 39.14 35.32
N GLY A 161 28.15 37.91 35.48
CA GLY A 161 27.40 36.76 36.00
C GLY A 161 26.73 35.89 34.93
N ASP A 162 26.81 36.29 33.65
CA ASP A 162 26.24 35.51 32.55
C ASP A 162 27.06 34.23 32.31
N ALA A 163 26.40 33.10 32.05
CA ALA A 163 27.07 31.86 31.71
C ALA A 163 27.68 31.91 30.30
N PHE A 164 28.90 31.40 30.14
CA PHE A 164 29.60 31.26 28.87
C PHE A 164 30.26 29.88 28.78
N THR A 165 29.94 29.13 27.73
CA THR A 165 30.53 27.80 27.47
C THR A 165 31.48 27.88 26.28
N ALA A 166 32.73 27.46 26.49
CA ALA A 166 33.70 27.24 25.41
C ALA A 166 33.86 25.74 25.16
N ALA A 167 33.84 25.32 23.89
CA ALA A 167 34.08 23.94 23.47
C ALA A 167 35.29 23.90 22.52
N GLY A 168 36.15 22.88 22.68
CA GLY A 168 37.30 22.62 21.81
C GLY A 168 37.47 21.13 21.54
N HIS A 169 38.10 20.80 20.41
CA HIS A 169 38.36 19.42 19.98
C HIS A 169 39.88 19.15 19.94
N ALA A 170 40.32 17.98 20.41
CA ALA A 170 41.72 17.52 20.42
C ALA A 170 41.85 16.09 19.88
#